data_AF-A0A7J3B714-F1
#
_entry.id   AF-A0A7J3B714-F1
#
_cell.length_a   1.000
_cell.length_b   1.000
_cell.length_c   1.000
_cell.angle_alpha   90.00
_cell.angle_beta   90.00
_cell.angle_gamma   90.00
#
_symmetry.space_group_name_H-M   'P 1'
#
loop_
_entity.id
_entity.type
_entity.pdbx_description
1 polymer ?
#
loop_
_entity_poly.entity_id
_entity_poly.type
_entity_poly.pdbx_seq_one_letter_code
_entity_poly.pdbx_strand_id
1 'polypeptide(L)'
;MIISENSLEENESYSEFRKNFTKFKERRMGKAGTRNLSYPFLGIYNHLSSEDKIIADILSAIENDDSRTFITGVSKYSQSLGFNLGVLSKFQRTLSSLLDKYSISSFMFAADRYSGSVVVFADSETQSKISDNIIRDYYNLTNRTLNVYPVENKNVTGKERIIP
;
A
#
# COMPACT_ATOMS: atom_id res chain seq x y z
N MET A 1 0.34 -13.35 0.80
CA MET A 1 0.11 -13.45 2.26
C MET A 1 -0.37 -12.11 2.79
N ILE A 2 -1.12 -12.10 3.88
CA ILE A 2 -1.61 -10.90 4.58
C ILE A 2 -0.89 -10.79 5.91
N ILE A 3 -0.36 -9.62 6.22
CA ILE A 3 0.26 -9.28 7.50
C ILE A 3 -0.60 -8.19 8.15
N SER A 4 -1.00 -8.39 9.40
CA SER A 4 -1.73 -7.40 10.19
C SER A 4 -1.15 -7.30 11.61
N GLU A 5 -1.40 -6.18 12.27
CA GLU A 5 -1.13 -6.01 13.70
C GLU A 5 -2.44 -6.14 14.48
N ASN A 6 -2.39 -6.78 15.66
CA ASN A 6 -3.53 -6.79 16.59
C ASN A 6 -3.62 -5.47 17.35
N SER A 7 -3.95 -4.38 16.65
CA SER A 7 -4.08 -3.04 17.22
C SER A 7 -5.38 -2.39 16.75
N LEU A 8 -6.16 -1.91 17.73
CA LEU A 8 -7.35 -1.09 17.53
C LEU A 8 -7.03 0.41 17.51
N GLU A 9 -5.75 0.79 17.44
CA GLU A 9 -5.37 2.19 17.34
C GLU A 9 -5.92 2.80 16.05
N GLU A 10 -6.61 3.93 16.20
CA GLU A 10 -7.08 4.69 15.06
C GLU A 10 -5.92 5.22 14.23
N ASN A 11 -6.07 5.17 12.92
CA ASN A 11 -5.12 5.73 12.00
C ASN A 11 -5.34 7.24 11.87
N GLU A 12 -4.69 8.01 12.75
CA GLU A 12 -4.74 9.48 12.73
C GLU A 12 -4.36 10.06 11.37
N SER A 13 -3.45 9.39 10.64
CA SER A 13 -3.02 9.81 9.30
C SER A 13 -4.15 9.72 8.29
N TYR A 14 -5.02 8.70 8.39
CA TYR A 14 -6.21 8.58 7.54
C TYR A 14 -7.25 9.67 7.82
N SER A 15 -7.48 9.98 9.11
CA SER A 15 -8.38 11.07 9.52
C SER A 15 -7.88 12.44 9.04
N GLU A 16 -6.58 12.68 9.15
CA GLU A 16 -5.95 13.92 8.68
C GLU A 16 -5.95 14.03 7.15
N PHE A 17 -5.70 12.93 6.45
CA PHE A 17 -5.84 12.87 5.00
C PHE A 17 -7.26 13.27 4.57
N ARG A 18 -8.32 12.72 5.18
CA ARG A 18 -9.71 13.07 4.81
C ARG A 18 -9.97 14.57 4.91
N LYS A 19 -9.51 15.22 5.99
CA LYS A 19 -9.64 16.67 6.17
C LYS A 19 -8.91 17.44 5.06
N ASN A 20 -7.70 17.02 4.71
CA ASN A 20 -6.88 17.70 3.72
C ASN A 20 -7.36 17.45 2.29
N PHE A 21 -7.89 16.27 1.99
CA PHE A 21 -8.48 15.93 0.70
C PHE A 21 -9.70 16.81 0.39
N THR A 22 -10.58 17.04 1.38
CA THR A 22 -11.69 17.98 1.27
C THR A 22 -11.20 19.39 0.90
N LYS A 23 -10.17 19.90 1.59
CA LYS A 23 -9.57 21.20 1.29
C LYS A 23 -8.95 21.27 -0.11
N PHE A 24 -8.29 20.20 -0.56
CA PHE A 24 -7.69 20.10 -1.90
C PHE A 24 -8.76 20.24 -3.00
N LYS A 25 -9.90 19.55 -2.84
CA LYS A 25 -11.07 19.64 -3.73
C LYS A 25 -11.66 21.06 -3.74
N GLU A 26 -11.96 21.60 -2.57
CA GLU A 26 -12.65 22.89 -2.43
C GLU A 26 -11.83 24.06 -2.98
N ARG A 27 -10.51 24.02 -2.80
CA ARG A 27 -9.60 25.10 -3.23
C ARG A 27 -9.07 24.92 -4.66
N ARG A 28 -9.54 23.93 -5.41
CA ARG A 28 -9.09 23.59 -6.79
C ARG A 28 -7.55 23.51 -6.91
N MET A 29 -6.89 22.96 -5.89
CA MET A 29 -5.42 22.96 -5.78
C MET A 29 -4.74 22.13 -6.88
N GLY A 30 -5.48 21.22 -7.56
CA GLY A 30 -4.99 20.51 -8.74
C GLY A 30 -4.70 21.40 -9.96
N LYS A 31 -5.09 22.69 -9.93
CA LYS A 31 -4.75 23.70 -10.95
C LYS A 31 -3.61 24.62 -10.53
N ALA A 32 -3.14 24.54 -9.28
CA ALA A 32 -2.01 25.31 -8.80
C ALA A 32 -0.70 24.65 -9.29
N GLY A 33 0.22 25.43 -9.83
CA GLY A 33 1.53 24.92 -10.24
C GLY A 33 2.28 24.26 -9.06
N THR A 34 3.04 23.21 -9.35
CA THR A 34 3.72 22.35 -8.36
C THR A 34 4.59 23.08 -7.35
N ARG A 35 5.17 24.22 -7.73
CA ARG A 35 6.04 25.04 -6.88
C ARG A 35 5.35 25.65 -5.65
N ASN A 36 4.02 25.69 -5.63
CA ASN A 36 3.23 26.30 -4.55
C ASN A 36 2.53 25.26 -3.66
N LEU A 37 2.76 23.96 -3.89
CA LEU A 37 2.14 22.89 -3.11
C LEU A 37 3.10 22.41 -2.02
N SER A 38 2.65 22.39 -0.77
CA SER A 38 3.33 21.71 0.34
C SER A 38 2.63 20.39 0.66
N TYR A 39 3.28 19.54 1.46
CA TYR A 39 2.61 18.37 2.04
C TYR A 39 1.34 18.81 2.80
N PRO A 40 0.21 18.09 2.67
CA PRO A 40 0.01 16.85 1.89
C PRO A 40 -0.44 17.07 0.42
N PHE A 41 -0.68 18.29 -0.02
CA PHE A 41 -1.19 18.59 -1.38
C PHE A 41 -0.21 18.22 -2.50
N LEU A 42 1.10 18.40 -2.25
CA LEU A 42 2.15 17.96 -3.17
C LEU A 42 2.13 16.44 -3.37
N GLY A 43 1.86 15.68 -2.30
CA GLY A 43 1.74 14.23 -2.36
C GLY A 43 0.54 13.79 -3.20
N ILE A 44 -0.63 14.42 -3.01
CA ILE A 44 -1.82 14.20 -3.86
C ILE A 44 -1.50 14.47 -5.34
N TYR A 45 -0.82 15.58 -5.64
CA TYR A 45 -0.44 15.91 -7.02
C TYR A 45 0.56 14.89 -7.62
N ASN A 46 1.58 14.51 -6.87
CA ASN A 46 2.60 13.55 -7.32
C ASN A 46 1.98 12.18 -7.60
N HIS A 47 1.04 11.74 -6.77
CA HIS A 47 0.29 10.50 -6.99
C HIS A 47 -0.44 10.54 -8.34
N LEU A 48 -1.29 11.54 -8.55
CA LEU A 48 -2.07 11.71 -9.78
C LEU A 48 -1.18 11.82 -11.03
N SER A 49 -0.04 12.51 -10.92
CA SER A 49 0.88 12.69 -12.05
C SER A 49 1.63 11.40 -12.43
N SER A 50 1.76 10.47 -11.49
CA SER A 50 2.44 9.18 -11.71
C SER A 50 1.48 8.06 -12.14
N GLU A 51 0.19 8.26 -11.93
CA GLU A 51 -0.86 7.23 -12.04
C GLU A 51 -1.00 6.72 -13.47
N ASP A 52 -1.07 7.61 -14.46
CA ASP A 52 -1.23 7.24 -15.89
C ASP A 52 -0.15 6.26 -16.35
N LYS A 53 1.11 6.50 -15.96
CA LYS A 53 2.23 5.62 -16.31
C LYS A 53 2.11 4.25 -15.65
N ILE A 54 1.77 4.21 -14.35
CA ILE A 54 1.64 2.97 -13.61
C ILE A 54 0.49 2.13 -14.18
N ILE A 55 -0.64 2.75 -14.53
CA ILE A 55 -1.78 2.08 -15.15
C ILE A 55 -1.40 1.52 -16.53
N ALA A 56 -0.69 2.30 -17.35
CA ALA A 56 -0.22 1.82 -18.65
C ALA A 56 0.70 0.59 -18.52
N ASP A 57 1.63 0.61 -17.56
CA ASP A 57 2.52 -0.54 -17.28
C ASP A 57 1.72 -1.78 -16.85
N ILE A 58 0.68 -1.62 -16.01
CA ILE A 58 -0.20 -2.72 -15.58
C ILE A 58 -0.99 -3.30 -16.75
N LEU A 59 -1.59 -2.46 -17.59
CA LEU A 59 -2.37 -2.91 -18.75
C LEU A 59 -1.49 -3.66 -19.74
N SER A 60 -0.29 -3.14 -20.03
CA SER A 60 0.68 -3.82 -20.88
C SER A 60 1.11 -5.17 -20.31
N ALA A 61 1.27 -5.29 -18.99
CA ALA A 61 1.58 -6.57 -18.35
C ALA A 61 0.45 -7.61 -18.51
N ILE A 62 -0.81 -7.17 -18.46
CA ILE A 62 -1.97 -8.05 -18.71
C ILE A 62 -1.98 -8.53 -20.17
N GLU A 63 -1.78 -7.63 -21.13
CA GLU A 63 -1.75 -7.96 -22.56
C GLU A 63 -0.65 -8.96 -22.92
N ASN A 64 0.47 -8.93 -22.19
CA ASN A 64 1.64 -9.78 -22.43
C ASN A 64 1.73 -11.00 -21.50
N ASP A 65 0.73 -11.26 -20.65
CA ASP A 65 0.73 -12.33 -19.64
C ASP A 65 1.96 -12.27 -18.69
N ASP A 66 2.46 -11.06 -18.41
CA ASP A 66 3.61 -10.81 -17.53
C ASP A 66 3.15 -10.57 -16.09
N SER A 67 2.91 -11.67 -15.38
CA SER A 67 2.50 -11.64 -13.97
C SER A 67 3.47 -10.90 -13.05
N ARG A 68 4.77 -10.87 -13.36
CA ARG A 68 5.78 -10.19 -12.53
C ARG A 68 5.68 -8.68 -12.67
N THR A 69 5.56 -8.19 -13.90
CA THR A 69 5.37 -6.76 -14.17
C THR A 69 4.02 -6.30 -13.64
N PHE A 70 2.98 -7.12 -13.75
CA PHE A 70 1.68 -6.85 -13.15
C PHE A 70 1.77 -6.65 -11.63
N ILE A 71 2.34 -7.61 -10.89
CA ILE A 71 2.51 -7.53 -9.43
C ILE A 71 3.32 -6.29 -9.05
N THR A 72 4.38 -5.98 -9.81
CA THR A 72 5.21 -4.80 -9.59
C THR A 72 4.42 -3.51 -9.78
N GLY A 73 3.61 -3.42 -10.84
CA GLY A 73 2.77 -2.26 -11.14
C GLY A 73 1.73 -2.02 -10.04
N VAL A 74 0.98 -3.05 -9.65
CA VAL A 74 -0.03 -2.93 -8.59
C VAL A 74 0.61 -2.58 -7.24
N SER A 75 1.77 -3.16 -6.91
CA SER A 75 2.52 -2.83 -5.69
C SER A 75 2.94 -1.35 -5.68
N LYS A 76 3.50 -0.84 -6.78
CA LYS A 76 3.86 0.58 -6.93
C LYS A 76 2.65 1.50 -6.83
N TYR A 77 1.53 1.12 -7.44
CA TYR A 77 0.28 1.87 -7.35
C TYR A 77 -0.19 2.00 -5.89
N SER A 78 -0.27 0.87 -5.18
CA SER A 78 -0.67 0.85 -3.77
C SER A 78 0.29 1.63 -2.86
N GLN A 79 1.60 1.51 -3.09
CA GLN A 79 2.61 2.26 -2.33
C GLN A 79 2.54 3.76 -2.62
N SER A 80 2.30 4.16 -3.88
CA SER A 80 2.06 5.55 -4.26
C SER A 80 0.85 6.10 -3.51
N LEU A 81 -0.28 5.37 -3.49
CA LEU A 81 -1.44 5.74 -2.68
C LEU A 81 -1.08 5.92 -1.20
N GLY A 82 -0.42 4.93 -0.61
CA GLY A 82 -0.05 4.94 0.80
C GLY A 82 0.84 6.12 1.19
N PHE A 83 2.01 6.21 0.57
CA PHE A 83 3.04 7.18 0.94
C PHE A 83 2.70 8.60 0.48
N ASN A 84 2.27 8.78 -0.77
CA ASN A 84 2.04 10.11 -1.31
C ASN A 84 0.75 10.74 -0.75
N LEU A 85 -0.27 9.94 -0.43
CA LEU A 85 -1.47 10.48 0.21
C LEU A 85 -1.35 10.59 1.73
N GLY A 86 -0.27 10.04 2.31
CA GLY A 86 -0.04 10.12 3.75
C GLY A 86 -1.10 9.38 4.58
N VAL A 87 -1.70 8.32 4.02
CA VAL A 87 -2.83 7.59 4.63
C VAL A 87 -2.41 6.41 5.50
N LEU A 88 -1.13 6.03 5.48
CA LEU A 88 -0.65 4.84 6.16
C LEU A 88 -0.71 4.96 7.68
N SER A 89 -1.04 3.86 8.36
CA SER A 89 -0.90 3.78 9.81
C SER A 89 0.57 3.68 10.24
N LYS A 90 0.84 3.83 11.55
CA LYS A 90 2.19 3.60 12.11
C LYS A 90 2.66 2.16 11.87
N PHE A 91 1.76 1.19 12.02
CA PHE A 91 2.01 -0.21 11.70
C PHE A 91 2.46 -0.37 10.24
N GLN A 92 1.69 0.13 9.27
CA GLN A 92 1.99 -0.01 7.84
C GLN A 92 3.31 0.67 7.45
N ARG A 93 3.63 1.83 8.03
CA ARG A 93 4.92 2.51 7.83
C ARG A 93 6.10 1.72 8.40
N THR A 94 5.94 1.15 9.59
CA THR A 94 7.01 0.37 10.22
C THR A 94 7.24 -0.92 9.46
N LEU A 95 6.17 -1.62 9.09
CA LEU A 95 6.24 -2.84 8.32
C LEU A 95 6.81 -2.61 6.91
N SER A 96 6.45 -1.53 6.22
CA SER A 96 7.02 -1.21 4.91
C SER A 96 8.52 -0.93 4.96
N SER A 97 8.99 -0.23 6.00
CA SER A 97 10.43 -0.02 6.22
C SER A 97 11.18 -1.34 6.47
N LEU A 98 10.56 -2.30 7.17
CA LEU A 98 11.14 -3.63 7.35
C LEU A 98 11.14 -4.42 6.04
N LEU A 99 10.06 -4.39 5.26
CA LEU A 99 10.00 -5.04 3.96
C LEU A 99 11.10 -4.51 3.02
N ASP A 100 11.31 -3.20 2.99
CA ASP A 100 12.40 -2.57 2.22
C ASP A 100 13.79 -3.00 2.71
N LYS A 101 14.01 -3.04 4.04
CA LYS A 101 15.25 -3.55 4.65
C LYS A 101 15.60 -4.97 4.18
N TYR A 102 14.60 -5.81 3.92
CA TYR A 102 14.77 -7.18 3.44
C TYR A 102 14.61 -7.32 1.92
N SER A 103 14.63 -6.22 1.17
CA SER A 103 14.51 -6.17 -0.30
C SER A 103 13.22 -6.77 -0.84
N ILE A 104 12.12 -6.62 -0.10
CA ILE A 104 10.79 -7.09 -0.49
C ILE A 104 9.98 -5.89 -0.98
N SER A 105 9.88 -5.74 -2.31
CA SER A 105 9.16 -4.63 -2.94
C SER A 105 7.72 -4.97 -3.36
N SER A 106 7.39 -6.26 -3.46
CA SER A 106 6.11 -6.75 -3.98
C SER A 106 5.07 -6.83 -2.87
N PHE A 107 4.56 -5.68 -2.44
CA PHE A 107 3.53 -5.59 -1.41
C PHE A 107 2.59 -4.41 -1.64
N MET A 108 1.41 -4.49 -1.02
CA MET A 108 0.33 -3.51 -1.09
C MET A 108 -0.21 -3.19 0.30
N PHE A 109 -0.70 -1.97 0.45
CA PHE A 109 -1.42 -1.54 1.64
C PHE A 109 -2.92 -1.71 1.46
N ALA A 110 -3.56 -2.38 2.41
CA ALA A 110 -5.00 -2.27 2.62
C ALA A 110 -5.21 -1.23 3.74
N ALA A 111 -5.29 0.05 3.34
CA ALA A 111 -5.54 1.15 4.25
C ALA A 111 -6.97 1.08 4.81
N ASP A 112 -7.11 1.29 6.11
CA ASP A 112 -8.40 1.27 6.82
C ASP A 112 -8.40 2.37 7.89
N ARG A 113 -9.54 2.58 8.56
CA ARG A 113 -9.70 3.50 9.70
C ARG A 113 -8.76 3.16 10.87
N TYR A 114 -8.38 1.90 11.01
CA TYR A 114 -7.47 1.41 12.05
C TYR A 114 -6.07 1.12 11.48
N SER A 115 -5.30 0.26 12.13
CA SER A 115 -3.96 -0.17 11.70
C SER A 115 -3.92 -0.68 10.25
N GLY A 116 -4.99 -1.33 9.77
CA GLY A 116 -5.08 -1.86 8.41
C GLY A 116 -4.26 -3.15 8.24
N SER A 117 -3.98 -3.53 7.00
CA SER A 117 -3.12 -4.69 6.70
C SER A 117 -2.16 -4.42 5.53
N VAL A 118 -1.17 -5.30 5.39
CA VAL A 118 -0.22 -5.31 4.26
C VAL A 118 -0.32 -6.66 3.57
N VAL A 119 -0.59 -6.65 2.28
CA VAL A 119 -0.58 -7.84 1.43
C VAL A 119 0.80 -7.96 0.80
N VAL A 120 1.50 -9.07 1.00
CA VAL A 120 2.81 -9.34 0.40
C VAL A 120 2.68 -10.47 -0.62
N PHE A 121 3.19 -10.25 -1.83
CA PHE A 121 3.37 -11.29 -2.84
C PHE A 121 4.71 -11.95 -2.56
N ALA A 122 4.66 -13.17 -2.03
CA ALA A 122 5.82 -13.82 -1.45
C ALA A 122 5.99 -15.24 -2.01
N ASP A 123 7.15 -15.48 -2.63
CA ASP A 123 7.67 -16.82 -2.87
C ASP A 123 8.15 -17.46 -1.54
N SER A 124 8.64 -18.69 -1.61
CA SER A 124 9.13 -19.43 -0.43
C SER A 124 10.26 -18.71 0.30
N GLU A 125 11.19 -18.08 -0.43
CA GLU A 125 12.29 -17.33 0.15
C GLU A 125 11.78 -16.09 0.90
N THR A 126 10.87 -15.34 0.29
CA THR A 126 10.23 -14.15 0.89
C THR A 126 9.44 -14.53 2.13
N GLN A 127 8.73 -15.66 2.11
CA GLN A 127 8.00 -16.18 3.26
C GLN A 127 8.94 -16.50 4.43
N SER A 128 10.07 -17.16 4.18
CA SER A 128 11.09 -17.42 5.21
C SER A 128 11.66 -16.12 5.77
N LYS A 129 12.02 -15.14 4.93
CA LYS A 129 12.48 -13.82 5.39
C LYS A 129 11.47 -13.14 6.32
N ILE A 130 10.18 -13.24 6.00
CA ILE A 130 9.12 -12.66 6.84
C ILE A 130 9.05 -13.36 8.19
N SER A 131 8.99 -14.69 8.19
CA SER A 131 8.89 -15.49 9.41
C SER A 131 10.12 -15.36 10.32
N ASP A 132 11.33 -15.43 9.75
CA ASP A 132 12.57 -15.53 10.52
C ASP A 132 13.08 -14.17 11.00
N ASN A 133 12.83 -13.11 10.23
CA ASN A 133 13.45 -11.81 10.47
C ASN A 133 12.46 -10.68 10.69
N ILE A 134 11.46 -10.50 9.82
CA ILE A 134 10.56 -9.32 9.89
C ILE A 134 9.71 -9.35 11.15
N ILE A 135 9.12 -10.50 11.51
CA ILE A 135 8.30 -10.62 12.72
C ILE A 135 9.13 -10.29 13.97
N ARG A 136 10.34 -10.83 14.06
CA ARG A 136 11.26 -10.58 15.19
C ARG A 136 11.67 -9.12 15.27
N ASP A 137 12.09 -8.53 14.15
CA ASP A 137 12.53 -7.14 14.11
C ASP A 137 11.37 -6.18 14.42
N TYR A 138 10.17 -6.49 13.94
CA TYR A 138 8.97 -5.72 14.26
C TYR A 138 8.69 -5.71 15.76
N TYR A 139 8.74 -6.88 16.40
CA TYR A 139 8.56 -6.99 17.85
C TYR A 139 9.64 -6.21 18.60
N ASN A 140 10.90 -6.30 18.21
CA ASN A 140 11.99 -5.55 18.85
C ASN A 140 11.83 -4.03 18.74
N LEU A 141 11.25 -3.53 17.64
CA LEU A 141 11.05 -2.09 17.42
C LEU A 141 9.79 -1.54 18.11
N THR A 142 8.75 -2.36 18.25
CA THR A 142 7.41 -1.88 18.62
C THR A 142 6.86 -2.49 19.91
N ASN A 143 7.47 -3.58 20.38
CA ASN A 143 6.95 -4.47 21.42
C ASN A 143 5.55 -5.03 21.09
N ARG A 144 5.24 -5.23 19.81
CA ARG A 144 3.95 -5.74 19.31
C ARG A 144 4.14 -6.93 18.39
N THR A 145 3.12 -7.78 18.33
CA THR A 145 3.12 -8.99 17.51
C THR A 145 2.37 -8.79 16.19
N LEU A 146 2.85 -9.49 15.16
CA LEU A 146 2.22 -9.53 13.85
C LEU A 146 1.43 -10.83 13.70
N ASN A 147 0.26 -10.72 13.07
CA ASN A 147 -0.47 -11.85 12.55
C ASN A 147 -0.16 -12.01 11.07
N VAL A 148 0.14 -13.24 10.66
CA VAL A 148 0.50 -13.56 9.28
C VAL A 148 -0.42 -14.67 8.78
N TYR A 149 -1.13 -14.40 7.68
CA TYR A 149 -2.09 -15.32 7.10
C TYR A 149 -1.73 -15.61 5.64
N PRO A 150 -1.72 -16.87 5.20
CA PRO A 150 -1.71 -17.17 3.77
C PRO A 150 -2.99 -16.61 3.13
N VAL A 151 -2.89 -16.14 1.89
CA VAL A 151 -4.09 -15.85 1.08
C VAL A 151 -4.48 -17.17 0.46
N GLU A 152 -5.43 -17.86 1.07
CA GLU A 152 -6.01 -19.06 0.47
C GLU A 152 -6.96 -18.64 -0.65
N ASN A 153 -6.82 -19.26 -1.83
CA ASN A 153 -7.88 -19.28 -2.82
C ASN A 153 -9.04 -20.10 -2.24
N LYS A 154 -9.85 -19.48 -1.38
CA LYS A 154 -11.20 -19.98 -1.15
C LYS A 154 -11.87 -19.92 -2.51
N ASN A 155 -12.41 -21.04 -2.98
CA ASN A 155 -13.19 -21.10 -4.22
C ASN A 155 -14.14 -19.90 -4.26
N VAL A 156 -13.78 -18.86 -5.02
CA VAL A 156 -14.61 -17.68 -5.21
C VAL A 156 -15.72 -18.15 -6.13
N THR A 157 -16.79 -18.69 -5.55
CA THR A 157 -18.05 -18.98 -6.25
C THR A 157 -18.88 -17.71 -6.49
N GLY A 158 -18.29 -16.53 -6.23
CA GLY A 158 -18.86 -15.25 -6.58
C GLY A 158 -18.64 -14.96 -8.06
N LYS A 159 -19.73 -14.90 -8.82
CA LYS A 159 -19.78 -14.28 -10.15
C LYS A 159 -19.45 -12.79 -10.03
N GLU A 160 -18.18 -12.42 -9.88
CA GLU A 160 -17.77 -11.07 -10.22
C GLU A 160 -17.69 -10.99 -11.74
N ARG A 161 -18.74 -10.41 -12.32
CA ARG A 161 -18.77 -10.02 -13.73
C ARG A 161 -17.54 -9.15 -13.99
N ILE A 162 -16.60 -9.68 -14.77
CA ILE A 162 -15.81 -8.82 -15.66
C ILE A 162 -16.86 -8.21 -16.60
N ILE A 163 -17.25 -6.96 -16.35
CA ILE A 163 -18.09 -6.22 -17.28
C ILE A 163 -17.20 -5.93 -18.50
N PRO A 164 -17.60 -6.36 -19.70
CA PRO A 164 -16.83 -6.15 -20.93
C PRO A 164 -16.67 -4.66 -21.27
#